data_AF-A0A2U0S4C0-F1
#
_entry.id   AF-A0A2U0S4C0-F1
#
_cell.length_a   1.000
_cell.length_b   1.000
_cell.length_c   1.000
_cell.angle_alpha   90.00
_cell.angle_beta   90.00
_cell.angle_gamma   90.00
#
_symmetry.space_group_name_H-M   'P 1'
#
loop_
_entity.id
_entity.type
_entity.pdbx_description
1 polymer ?
#
loop_
_entity_poly.entity_id
_entity_poly.type
_entity_poly.pdbx_seq_one_letter_code
_entity_poly.pdbx_strand_id
1 'polypeptide(L)'
;MNWKLLLAAVFVCGLLFGAVSYAAVSNIVKIRNVGTIKAVGVEVYADELLEQILNEVSWGTLKPGENKSATAWIKNTGNDAQKLILWTEGWEPVEAQNSILLTWNYNNEWIEAESAIPVTFMLTVDSNISGVESFCFDIWIKGVA
;
A
#
# COMPACT_ATOMS: atom_id res chain seq x y z
N MET A 1 20.11 -19.98 50.94
CA MET A 1 19.70 -19.56 49.58
C MET A 1 18.25 -19.94 49.38
N ASN A 2 17.34 -18.96 49.28
CA ASN A 2 15.90 -19.22 49.28
C ASN A 2 15.46 -19.67 47.88
N TRP A 3 15.18 -20.97 47.71
CA TRP A 3 14.78 -21.56 46.43
C TRP A 3 13.54 -20.88 45.79
N LYS A 4 12.66 -20.30 46.63
CA LYS A 4 11.54 -19.47 46.20
C LYS A 4 11.97 -18.21 45.44
N LEU A 5 13.08 -17.58 45.84
CA LEU A 5 13.64 -16.40 45.17
C LEU A 5 14.27 -16.79 43.82
N LEU A 6 14.86 -17.98 43.71
CA LEU A 6 15.40 -18.49 42.44
C LEU A 6 14.28 -18.76 41.42
N LEU A 7 13.17 -19.36 41.84
CA LEU A 7 12.02 -19.60 40.95
C LEU A 7 11.36 -18.30 40.51
N ALA A 8 11.21 -17.33 41.42
CA ALA A 8 10.68 -16.01 41.08
C ALA A 8 11.58 -15.31 40.06
N ALA A 9 12.91 -15.36 40.24
CA ALA A 9 13.86 -14.77 39.30
C ALA A 9 13.79 -15.40 37.90
N VAL A 10 13.69 -16.73 37.80
CA VAL A 10 13.57 -17.44 36.51
C VAL A 10 12.26 -17.09 35.81
N PHE A 11 11.15 -16.99 36.54
CA PHE A 11 9.85 -16.64 35.97
C PHE A 11 9.82 -15.19 35.46
N VAL A 12 10.38 -14.25 36.23
CA VAL A 12 10.51 -12.84 35.83
C VAL A 12 11.41 -12.70 34.60
N CYS A 13 12.55 -13.41 34.55
CA CYS A 13 13.40 -13.43 33.36
C CYS A 13 12.65 -13.97 32.14
N GLY A 14 11.91 -15.08 32.28
CA GLY A 14 11.12 -15.66 31.18
C GLY A 14 10.08 -14.70 30.60
N LEU A 15 9.38 -13.95 31.46
CA LEU A 15 8.42 -12.92 31.03
C LEU A 15 9.10 -11.76 30.31
N LEU A 16 10.27 -11.32 30.79
CA LEU A 16 11.04 -10.26 30.14
C LEU A 16 11.56 -10.70 28.76
N PHE A 17 12.05 -11.93 28.62
CA PHE A 17 12.48 -12.48 27.32
C PHE A 17 11.31 -12.64 26.33
N GLY A 18 10.13 -13.06 26.80
CA GLY A 18 8.93 -13.18 25.96
C GLY A 18 8.39 -11.84 25.47
N ALA A 19 8.43 -10.80 26.31
CA ALA A 19 7.99 -9.46 25.93
C ALA A 19 8.92 -8.81 24.88
N VAL A 20 10.24 -9.00 25.02
CA VAL A 20 11.24 -8.45 24.09
C VAL A 20 11.14 -9.13 22.71
N SER A 21 10.91 -10.45 22.65
CA SER A 21 10.77 -11.16 21.37
C SER A 21 9.50 -10.76 20.62
N TYR A 22 8.37 -10.56 21.31
CA TYR A 22 7.13 -10.07 20.69
C TYR A 22 7.29 -8.65 20.13
N ALA A 23 7.94 -7.75 20.87
CA ALA A 23 8.23 -6.39 20.41
C ALA A 23 9.23 -6.34 19.25
N ALA A 24 10.20 -7.26 19.19
CA ALA A 24 11.12 -7.38 18.06
C ALA A 24 10.42 -7.89 16.79
N VAL A 25 9.46 -8.80 16.93
CA VAL A 25 8.69 -9.36 15.82
C VAL A 25 7.64 -8.38 15.28
N SER A 26 7.01 -7.56 16.13
CA SER A 26 6.09 -6.52 15.68
C SER A 26 6.78 -5.36 14.95
N ASN A 27 8.10 -5.22 15.14
CA ASN A 27 8.97 -4.31 14.38
C ASN A 27 9.70 -5.01 13.22
N ILE A 28 9.29 -6.21 12.81
CA ILE A 28 9.76 -6.77 11.53
C ILE A 28 9.38 -5.75 10.47
N VAL A 29 10.40 -5.08 9.96
CA VAL A 29 10.37 -4.18 8.82
C VAL A 29 9.53 -4.86 7.76
N LYS A 30 8.26 -4.47 7.65
CA LYS A 30 7.43 -4.91 6.52
C LYS A 30 8.23 -4.49 5.31
N ILE A 31 8.64 -5.43 4.46
CA ILE A 31 9.23 -5.12 3.17
C ILE A 31 8.19 -4.23 2.47
N ARG A 32 8.46 -2.93 2.46
CA ARG A 32 7.53 -1.93 1.95
C ARG A 32 7.56 -2.07 0.45
N ASN A 33 6.53 -2.67 -0.11
CA ASN A 33 6.22 -2.67 -1.55
C ASN A 33 4.80 -2.13 -1.66
N VAL A 34 4.67 -0.85 -1.31
CA VAL A 34 3.37 -0.22 -1.01
C VAL A 34 3.23 1.10 -1.75
N GLY A 35 2.02 1.38 -2.21
CA GLY A 35 1.63 2.65 -2.79
C GLY A 35 0.60 3.31 -1.89
N THR A 36 0.88 4.50 -1.36
CA THR A 36 -0.06 5.25 -0.53
C THR A 36 -0.96 6.09 -1.42
N ILE A 37 -2.28 5.96 -1.29
CA ILE A 37 -3.24 6.69 -2.12
C ILE A 37 -3.44 8.10 -1.57
N LYS A 38 -3.37 9.09 -2.47
CA LYS A 38 -3.71 10.49 -2.25
C LYS A 38 -4.78 10.89 -3.26
N ALA A 39 -5.98 11.15 -2.79
CA ALA A 39 -7.13 11.42 -3.64
C ALA A 39 -7.63 12.87 -3.49
N VAL A 40 -8.03 13.50 -4.60
CA VAL A 40 -8.62 14.85 -4.63
C VAL A 40 -9.85 14.85 -5.53
N GLY A 41 -11.01 15.24 -5.00
CA GLY A 41 -12.28 15.22 -5.74
C GLY A 41 -12.89 13.82 -5.88
N VAL A 42 -12.20 12.78 -5.44
CA VAL A 42 -12.65 11.40 -5.46
C VAL A 42 -12.26 10.68 -4.16
N GLU A 43 -12.92 9.56 -3.90
CA GLU A 43 -12.56 8.61 -2.84
C GLU A 43 -12.28 7.24 -3.46
N VAL A 44 -11.33 6.50 -2.89
CA VAL A 44 -10.91 5.19 -3.37
C VAL A 44 -11.27 4.14 -2.33
N TYR A 45 -11.92 3.07 -2.76
CA TYR A 45 -12.44 2.00 -1.92
C TYR A 45 -11.83 0.65 -2.28
N ALA A 46 -11.72 -0.22 -1.29
CA ALA A 46 -11.18 -1.58 -1.43
C ALA A 46 -12.21 -2.58 -1.95
N ASP A 47 -13.50 -2.20 -1.91
CA ASP A 47 -14.63 -3.07 -2.20
C ASP A 47 -15.68 -2.37 -3.05
N GLU A 48 -16.50 -3.17 -3.74
CA GLU A 48 -17.57 -2.71 -4.62
C GLU A 48 -18.72 -2.01 -3.87
N LEU A 49 -18.91 -2.34 -2.60
CA LEU A 49 -19.98 -1.76 -1.77
C LEU A 49 -19.59 -0.37 -1.22
N LEU A 50 -18.35 0.07 -1.48
CA LEU A 50 -17.81 1.36 -1.05
C LEU A 50 -17.82 1.51 0.50
N GLU A 51 -17.58 0.42 1.21
CA GLU A 51 -17.60 0.41 2.69
C GLU A 51 -16.22 0.69 3.29
N GLN A 52 -15.15 0.31 2.60
CA GLN A 52 -13.77 0.39 3.11
C GLN A 52 -12.92 1.32 2.25
N ILE A 53 -12.54 2.47 2.81
CA ILE A 53 -11.62 3.40 2.16
C ILE A 53 -10.24 2.73 2.03
N LEU A 54 -9.72 2.71 0.81
CA LEU A 54 -8.41 2.19 0.48
C LEU A 54 -7.38 3.32 0.50
N ASN A 55 -6.58 3.37 1.57
CA ASN A 55 -5.51 4.37 1.74
C ASN A 55 -4.14 3.88 1.27
N GLU A 56 -3.96 2.56 1.13
CA GLU A 56 -2.70 1.95 0.76
C GLU A 56 -2.95 0.70 -0.08
N VAL A 57 -2.17 0.53 -1.14
CA VAL A 57 -2.12 -0.70 -1.94
C VAL A 57 -0.83 -1.43 -1.60
N SER A 58 -0.93 -2.67 -1.14
CA SER A 58 0.21 -3.54 -0.88
C SER A 58 0.27 -4.65 -1.93
N TRP A 59 1.32 -4.68 -2.74
CA TRP A 59 1.53 -5.74 -3.74
C TRP A 59 2.29 -6.95 -3.16
N GLY A 60 2.71 -6.89 -1.90
CA GLY A 60 3.52 -7.93 -1.27
C GLY A 60 4.88 -8.12 -1.97
N THR A 61 5.41 -9.33 -1.96
CA THR A 61 6.71 -9.63 -2.59
C THR A 61 6.59 -9.70 -4.11
N LEU A 62 7.46 -8.99 -4.81
CA LEU A 62 7.55 -8.95 -6.27
C LEU A 62 8.94 -9.45 -6.70
N LYS A 63 9.00 -10.14 -7.83
CA LYS A 63 10.24 -10.57 -8.48
C LYS A 63 10.55 -9.67 -9.70
N PRO A 64 11.81 -9.58 -10.13
CA PRO A 64 12.15 -8.94 -11.40
C PRO A 64 11.34 -9.55 -12.57
N GLY A 65 10.75 -8.70 -13.40
CA GLY A 65 9.88 -9.11 -14.52
C GLY A 65 8.45 -9.50 -14.12
N GLU A 66 8.09 -9.41 -12.84
CA GLU A 66 6.74 -9.71 -12.36
C GLU A 66 5.79 -8.53 -12.52
N ASN A 67 4.54 -8.86 -12.84
CA ASN A 67 3.41 -7.93 -12.82
C ASN A 67 2.42 -8.36 -11.75
N LYS A 68 1.91 -7.40 -10.96
CA LYS A 68 0.80 -7.63 -10.04
C LYS A 68 -0.29 -6.60 -10.18
N SER A 69 -1.52 -7.07 -10.02
CA SER A 69 -2.72 -6.26 -10.14
C SER A 69 -3.44 -6.15 -8.80
N ALA A 70 -4.00 -4.98 -8.52
CA ALA A 70 -4.86 -4.70 -7.38
C ALA A 70 -6.10 -3.94 -7.86
N THR A 71 -7.29 -4.45 -7.58
CA THR A 71 -8.56 -3.81 -7.95
C THR A 71 -9.02 -2.89 -6.82
N ALA A 72 -9.55 -1.72 -7.19
CA ALA A 72 -10.14 -0.74 -6.30
C ALA A 72 -11.36 -0.09 -6.98
N TRP A 73 -12.19 0.60 -6.21
CA TRP A 73 -13.35 1.34 -6.72
C TRP A 73 -13.13 2.82 -6.47
N ILE A 74 -13.24 3.64 -7.52
CA ILE A 74 -13.09 5.09 -7.40
C ILE A 74 -14.47 5.73 -7.51
N LYS A 75 -14.87 6.43 -6.45
CA LYS A 75 -16.12 7.18 -6.38
C LYS A 75 -15.86 8.66 -6.66
N ASN A 76 -16.63 9.26 -7.56
CA ASN A 76 -16.65 10.70 -7.73
C ASN A 76 -17.40 11.35 -6.56
N THR A 77 -16.73 12.26 -5.85
CA THR A 77 -17.29 13.01 -4.70
C THR A 77 -17.56 14.48 -5.03
N GLY A 78 -17.32 14.88 -6.28
CA GLY A 78 -17.68 16.19 -6.81
C GLY A 78 -19.15 16.28 -7.19
N ASN A 79 -19.59 17.50 -7.49
CA ASN A 79 -20.97 17.79 -7.87
C ASN A 79 -21.26 17.62 -9.37
N ASP A 80 -20.21 17.53 -10.20
CA ASP A 80 -20.28 17.39 -11.65
C ASP A 80 -19.60 16.08 -12.08
N ALA A 81 -19.87 15.63 -13.31
CA ALA A 81 -19.15 14.50 -13.89
C ALA A 81 -17.64 14.81 -13.98
N GLN A 82 -16.81 13.82 -13.64
CA GLN A 82 -15.35 13.99 -13.62
C GLN A 82 -14.64 12.88 -14.39
N LYS A 83 -13.51 13.23 -14.97
CA LYS A 83 -12.49 12.29 -15.40
C LYS A 83 -11.40 12.16 -14.35
N LEU A 84 -10.65 11.07 -14.42
CA LEU A 84 -9.56 10.82 -13.49
C LEU A 84 -8.20 11.04 -14.16
N ILE A 85 -7.28 11.63 -13.41
CA ILE A 85 -5.86 11.64 -13.73
C ILE A 85 -5.10 10.91 -12.63
N LEU A 86 -4.05 10.18 -13.02
CA LEU A 86 -3.18 9.44 -12.12
C LEU A 86 -1.72 9.82 -12.37
N TRP A 87 -0.98 10.04 -11.29
CA TRP A 87 0.47 10.18 -11.32
C TRP A 87 1.08 9.62 -10.03
N THR A 88 2.40 9.47 -10.01
CA THR A 88 3.13 8.95 -8.84
C THR A 88 4.19 9.93 -8.38
N GLU A 89 4.41 10.00 -7.07
CA GLU A 89 5.39 10.89 -6.44
C GLU A 89 6.02 10.23 -5.21
N GLY A 90 7.03 10.86 -4.61
CA GLY A 90 7.56 10.43 -3.32
C GLY A 90 8.19 9.04 -3.32
N TRP A 91 8.75 8.61 -4.44
CA TRP A 91 9.42 7.31 -4.56
C TRP A 91 10.62 7.21 -3.61
N GLU A 92 10.62 6.17 -2.79
CA GLU A 92 11.71 5.81 -1.88
C GLU A 92 11.99 4.30 -2.04
N PRO A 93 13.17 3.91 -2.56
CA PRO A 93 14.22 4.79 -3.05
C PRO A 93 13.83 5.47 -4.38
N VAL A 94 14.44 6.63 -4.67
CA VAL A 94 14.10 7.45 -5.85
C VAL A 94 14.36 6.71 -7.17
N GLU A 95 15.38 5.87 -7.23
CA GLU A 95 15.72 5.07 -8.41
C GLU A 95 14.66 4.01 -8.76
N ALA A 96 13.80 3.62 -7.82
CA ALA A 96 12.75 2.62 -8.06
C ALA A 96 11.80 3.04 -9.19
N GLN A 97 11.52 4.34 -9.33
CA GLN A 97 10.65 4.89 -10.37
C GLN A 97 11.15 4.61 -11.80
N ASN A 98 12.45 4.31 -11.97
CA ASN A 98 13.04 4.03 -13.27
C ASN A 98 12.83 2.57 -13.72
N SER A 99 12.51 1.68 -12.78
CA SER A 99 12.39 0.22 -13.01
C SER A 99 11.05 -0.35 -12.57
N ILE A 100 10.18 0.48 -11.98
CA ILE A 100 8.85 0.09 -11.53
C ILE A 100 7.84 1.05 -12.15
N LEU A 101 6.87 0.49 -12.86
CA LEU A 101 5.81 1.25 -13.51
C LEU A 101 4.46 0.90 -12.87
N LEU A 102 3.73 1.93 -12.44
CA LEU A 102 2.32 1.81 -12.08
C LEU A 102 1.45 2.25 -13.25
N THR A 103 0.50 1.40 -13.64
CA THR A 103 -0.55 1.70 -14.61
C THR A 103 -1.91 1.34 -14.05
N TRP A 104 -2.96 1.70 -14.78
CA TRP A 104 -4.33 1.32 -14.48
C TRP A 104 -5.12 1.09 -15.77
N ASN A 105 -6.27 0.44 -15.66
CA ASN A 105 -7.17 0.16 -16.79
C ASN A 105 -8.27 1.22 -17.01
N TYR A 106 -8.13 2.42 -16.43
CA TYR A 106 -9.13 3.47 -16.60
C TYR A 106 -9.11 4.06 -18.01
N ASN A 107 -10.26 4.06 -18.67
CA ASN A 107 -10.40 4.40 -20.10
C ASN A 107 -10.80 5.87 -20.36
N ASN A 108 -10.54 6.78 -19.42
CA ASN A 108 -10.83 8.21 -19.58
C ASN A 108 -12.32 8.56 -19.76
N GLU A 109 -13.19 7.69 -19.24
CA GLU A 109 -14.65 7.81 -19.23
C GLU A 109 -15.12 8.80 -18.16
N TRP A 110 -16.19 9.53 -18.44
CA TRP A 110 -16.81 10.42 -17.46
C TRP A 110 -17.49 9.60 -16.36
N ILE A 111 -17.23 9.97 -15.11
CA ILE A 111 -17.87 9.39 -13.94
C ILE A 111 -18.84 10.43 -13.39
N GLU A 112 -20.14 10.13 -13.47
CA GLU A 112 -21.19 11.00 -12.92
C GLU A 112 -20.98 11.25 -11.42
N ALA A 113 -21.52 12.36 -10.92
CA ALA A 113 -21.49 12.68 -9.50
C ALA A 113 -22.05 11.51 -8.66
N GLU A 114 -21.41 11.22 -7.52
CA GLU A 114 -21.74 10.11 -6.61
C GLU A 114 -21.63 8.68 -7.19
N SER A 115 -21.25 8.54 -8.47
CA SER A 115 -21.04 7.24 -9.10
C SER A 115 -19.63 6.73 -8.86
N ALA A 116 -19.48 5.40 -8.88
CA ALA A 116 -18.19 4.73 -8.73
C ALA A 116 -17.93 3.77 -9.89
N ILE A 117 -16.65 3.61 -10.23
CA ILE A 117 -16.20 2.64 -11.22
C ILE A 117 -15.09 1.76 -10.64
N PRO A 118 -15.01 0.47 -11.04
CA PRO A 118 -13.87 -0.36 -10.73
C PRO A 118 -12.67 0.04 -11.59
N VAL A 119 -11.50 0.08 -10.97
CA VAL A 119 -10.20 0.22 -11.64
C VAL A 119 -9.24 -0.84 -11.12
N THR A 120 -8.34 -1.28 -11.97
CA THR A 120 -7.27 -2.22 -11.62
C THR A 120 -5.94 -1.52 -11.79
N PHE A 121 -5.26 -1.29 -10.67
CA PHE A 121 -3.87 -0.85 -10.62
C PHE A 121 -2.96 -2.02 -10.98
N MET A 122 -2.14 -1.87 -12.00
CA MET A 122 -1.15 -2.86 -12.40
C MET A 122 0.25 -2.31 -12.19
N LEU A 123 1.00 -2.96 -11.33
CA LEU A 123 2.40 -2.67 -11.06
C LEU A 123 3.28 -3.64 -11.84
N THR A 124 4.25 -3.11 -12.58
CA THR A 124 5.21 -3.87 -13.40
C THR A 124 6.62 -3.58 -12.95
N VAL A 125 7.40 -4.64 -12.70
CA VAL A 125 8.81 -4.54 -12.31
C VAL A 125 9.68 -4.96 -13.48
N ASP A 126 10.64 -4.12 -13.88
CA ASP A 126 11.63 -4.44 -14.91
C ASP A 126 12.42 -5.70 -14.52
N SER A 127 12.72 -6.57 -15.48
CA SER A 127 13.53 -7.77 -15.26
C SER A 127 14.99 -7.46 -14.91
N ASN A 128 15.47 -6.26 -15.23
CA ASN A 128 16.83 -5.79 -14.97
C ASN A 128 16.96 -4.94 -13.70
N ILE A 129 15.89 -4.82 -12.90
CA ILE A 129 15.95 -4.09 -11.63
C ILE A 129 17.06 -4.65 -10.74
N SER A 130 17.86 -3.77 -10.16
CA SER A 130 18.93 -4.13 -9.23
C SER A 130 19.06 -3.05 -8.15
N GLY A 131 19.47 -3.44 -6.94
CA GLY A 131 19.65 -2.51 -5.82
C GLY A 131 18.37 -2.04 -5.12
N VAL A 132 17.18 -2.45 -5.58
CA VAL A 132 15.89 -2.12 -4.94
C VAL A 132 15.30 -3.38 -4.30
N GLU A 133 15.37 -3.47 -2.97
CA GLU A 133 14.79 -4.59 -2.20
C GLU A 133 13.37 -4.29 -1.70
N SER A 134 13.07 -3.01 -1.50
CA SER A 134 11.77 -2.49 -1.07
C SER A 134 11.55 -1.11 -1.66
N PHE A 135 10.31 -0.74 -1.93
CA PHE A 135 9.91 0.60 -2.39
C PHE A 135 8.58 1.08 -1.80
N CYS A 136 8.48 2.37 -1.55
CA CYS A 136 7.20 3.03 -1.34
C CYS A 136 7.08 4.31 -2.17
N PHE A 137 5.85 4.68 -2.50
CA PHE A 137 5.55 5.90 -3.24
C PHE A 137 4.10 6.33 -3.00
N ASP A 138 3.78 7.56 -3.37
CA ASP A 138 2.42 8.09 -3.38
C ASP A 138 1.77 7.87 -4.75
N ILE A 139 0.53 7.39 -4.75
CA ILE A 139 -0.36 7.29 -5.90
C ILE A 139 -1.33 8.46 -5.81
N TRP A 140 -1.16 9.46 -6.65
CA TRP A 140 -2.09 10.57 -6.74
C TRP A 140 -3.21 10.26 -7.72
N ILE A 141 -4.43 10.46 -7.29
CA ILE A 141 -5.64 10.34 -8.11
C ILE A 141 -6.44 11.62 -7.95
N LYS A 142 -6.72 12.30 -9.06
CA LYS A 142 -7.49 13.54 -9.03
C LYS A 142 -8.64 13.49 -10.02
N GLY A 143 -9.82 13.88 -9.54
CA GLY A 143 -10.96 14.20 -10.37
C GLY A 143 -10.78 15.54 -11.08
N VAL A 144 -11.00 15.56 -12.38
CA VAL A 144 -10.98 16.76 -13.23
C VAL A 144 -12.29 16.86 -14.01
N ALA A 145 -12.96 18.00 -13.90
CA ALA A 145 -14.15 18.34 -14.67
C ALA A 145 -13.78 18.92 -16.05
#